data_AF-A0A1F3CPD1-F1
#
_entry.id   AF-A0A1F3CPD1-F1
#
_cell.length_a   1.000
_cell.length_b   1.000
_cell.length_c   1.000
_cell.angle_alpha   90.00
_cell.angle_beta   90.00
_cell.angle_gamma   90.00
#
_symmetry.space_group_name_H-M   'P 1'
#
loop_
_entity.id
_entity.type
_entity.pdbx_description
1 polymer ?
#
loop_
_entity_poly.entity_id
_entity_poly.type
_entity_poly.pdbx_seq_one_letter_code
_entity_poly.pdbx_strand_id
1 'polypeptide(L)'
;MGLADVPLCTSCHTAHAVIKTKSAAFRNNIPEVCGDCHADPAIMRRYGLEPVYQTYLEEFHGVTTRLYRIVTPLSSSPAAVCYDCHTAHNVQRVSEPESTVHPTKLLATCKTCHKAAGAFFATGWTEHRRPSPQHATLVYLVQIFYWILIPATIGVLALLTGLDLWYFAVKKWGGRA
;
A
#
# COMPACT_ATOMS: atom_id res chain seq x y z
N MET A 1 -30.39 3.03 -18.44
CA MET A 1 -29.82 3.69 -17.24
C MET A 1 -28.74 2.77 -16.71
N GLY A 2 -27.50 3.25 -16.63
CA GLY A 2 -26.35 2.43 -16.21
C GLY A 2 -26.42 2.09 -14.71
N LEU A 3 -25.68 1.05 -14.31
CA LEU A 3 -25.48 0.70 -12.90
C LEU A 3 -24.85 1.89 -12.18
N ALA A 4 -25.50 2.41 -11.14
CA ALA A 4 -25.06 3.62 -10.43
C ALA A 4 -23.71 3.46 -9.70
N ASP A 5 -23.25 2.23 -9.53
CA ASP A 5 -22.01 1.85 -8.85
C ASP A 5 -20.89 1.42 -9.82
N VAL A 6 -20.99 1.83 -11.09
CA VAL A 6 -19.94 1.69 -12.11
C VAL A 6 -19.48 3.08 -12.56
N PRO A 7 -18.16 3.35 -12.66
CA PRO A 7 -17.66 4.67 -13.02
C PRO A 7 -18.04 5.07 -14.45
N LEU A 8 -18.35 6.35 -14.62
CA LEU A 8 -18.53 7.01 -15.92
C LEU A 8 -17.29 7.85 -16.23
N CYS A 9 -17.23 8.40 -17.45
CA CYS A 9 -16.15 9.32 -17.84
C CYS A 9 -15.99 10.48 -16.83
N THR A 10 -17.12 10.96 -16.29
CA THR A 10 -17.17 12.06 -15.32
C THR A 10 -16.79 11.68 -13.90
N SER A 11 -16.69 10.38 -13.59
CA SER A 11 -16.21 9.89 -12.29
C SER A 11 -14.72 10.18 -12.11
N CYS A 12 -13.92 10.07 -13.18
CA CYS A 12 -12.49 10.37 -13.15
C CYS A 12 -12.16 11.76 -13.73
N HIS A 13 -12.96 12.22 -14.70
CA HIS A 13 -12.78 13.51 -15.38
C HIS A 13 -14.00 14.41 -15.17
N THR A 14 -14.01 15.16 -14.06
CA THR A 14 -15.16 16.00 -13.66
C THR A 14 -15.52 17.04 -14.73
N ALA A 15 -16.81 17.22 -15.05
CA ALA A 15 -17.23 18.04 -16.20
C ALA A 15 -16.82 19.54 -16.12
N HIS A 16 -16.91 20.15 -14.93
CA HIS A 16 -16.68 21.60 -14.77
C HIS A 16 -15.35 21.94 -14.06
N ALA A 17 -14.55 20.93 -13.73
CA ALA A 17 -13.28 21.09 -13.05
C ALA A 17 -12.25 20.08 -13.58
N VAL A 18 -12.26 19.82 -14.89
CA VAL A 18 -11.35 18.86 -15.54
C VAL A 18 -9.91 19.29 -15.27
N ILE A 19 -9.19 18.47 -14.49
CA ILE A 19 -7.76 18.64 -14.28
C ILE A 19 -7.02 17.99 -15.45
N LYS A 20 -5.91 18.62 -15.88
CA LYS A 20 -5.04 18.04 -16.91
C LYS A 20 -4.51 16.68 -16.45
N THR A 21 -4.76 15.64 -17.26
CA THR A 21 -4.40 14.24 -16.93
C THR A 21 -2.90 14.00 -16.76
N LYS A 22 -2.06 14.85 -17.38
CA LYS A 22 -0.60 14.80 -17.25
C LYS A 22 -0.05 15.61 -16.07
N SER A 23 -0.92 16.24 -15.27
CA SER A 23 -0.48 17.03 -14.12
C SER A 23 -0.09 16.15 -12.93
N ALA A 24 0.84 16.67 -12.12
CA ALA A 24 1.21 16.05 -10.84
C ALA A 24 -0.02 15.91 -9.92
N ALA A 25 -0.86 16.95 -9.86
CA ALA A 25 -2.07 16.94 -9.06
C ALA A 25 -3.02 15.78 -9.44
N PHE A 26 -3.24 15.55 -10.73
CA PHE A 26 -4.06 14.44 -11.20
C PHE A 26 -3.43 13.09 -10.83
N ARG A 27 -2.14 12.89 -11.16
CA ARG A 27 -1.44 11.63 -10.88
C ARG A 27 -1.42 11.30 -9.38
N ASN A 28 -1.10 12.27 -8.54
CA ASN A 28 -0.99 12.08 -7.10
C ASN A 28 -2.34 11.82 -6.43
N ASN A 29 -3.45 12.17 -7.09
CA ASN A 29 -4.82 11.98 -6.59
C ASN A 29 -5.54 10.75 -7.18
N ILE A 30 -4.85 9.94 -8.00
CA ILE A 30 -5.44 8.73 -8.59
C ILE A 30 -5.91 7.73 -7.54
N PRO A 31 -5.15 7.45 -6.46
CA PRO A 31 -5.62 6.51 -5.44
C PRO A 31 -7.00 6.89 -4.89
N GLU A 32 -7.25 8.18 -4.69
CA GLU A 32 -8.52 8.71 -4.20
C GLU A 32 -9.64 8.52 -5.22
N VAL A 33 -9.40 8.86 -6.51
CA VAL A 33 -10.39 8.67 -7.59
C VAL A 33 -10.81 7.21 -7.72
N CYS A 34 -9.86 6.28 -7.68
CA CYS A 34 -10.18 4.85 -7.72
C CYS A 34 -10.82 4.39 -6.39
N GLY A 35 -10.38 4.97 -5.28
CA GLY A 35 -10.85 4.71 -3.92
C GLY A 35 -12.32 5.07 -3.70
N ASP A 36 -12.87 6.05 -4.42
CA ASP A 36 -14.29 6.44 -4.33
C ASP A 36 -15.24 5.24 -4.49
N CYS A 37 -14.83 4.21 -5.25
CA CYS A 37 -15.54 2.94 -5.36
C CYS A 37 -14.76 1.78 -4.71
N HIS A 38 -13.45 1.68 -4.95
CA HIS A 38 -12.64 0.53 -4.50
C HIS A 38 -12.27 0.52 -3.01
N ALA A 39 -12.64 1.56 -2.26
CA ALA A 39 -12.57 1.58 -0.80
C ALA A 39 -13.84 1.06 -0.13
N ASP A 40 -14.99 1.03 -0.83
CA ASP A 40 -16.28 0.71 -0.23
C ASP A 40 -16.57 -0.80 -0.27
N PRO A 41 -16.62 -1.49 0.89
CA PRO A 41 -16.95 -2.92 0.94
C PRO A 41 -18.38 -3.24 0.48
N ALA A 42 -19.32 -2.29 0.53
CA ALA A 42 -20.68 -2.49 0.04
C ALA A 42 -20.73 -2.54 -1.49
N ILE A 43 -19.95 -1.70 -2.18
CA ILE A 43 -19.81 -1.75 -3.64
C ILE A 43 -19.03 -3.00 -4.04
N MET A 44 -17.83 -3.21 -3.46
CA MET A 44 -16.94 -4.30 -3.87
C MET A 44 -17.57 -5.69 -3.72
N ARG A 45 -18.32 -5.93 -2.63
CA ARG A 45 -19.00 -7.22 -2.42
C ARG A 45 -20.04 -7.56 -3.50
N ARG A 46 -20.72 -6.56 -4.09
CA ARG A 46 -21.68 -6.80 -5.18
C ARG A 46 -21.03 -7.41 -6.42
N TYR A 47 -19.73 -7.15 -6.60
CA TYR A 47 -18.93 -7.61 -7.73
C TYR A 47 -18.00 -8.78 -7.38
N GLY A 48 -18.11 -9.32 -6.16
CA GLY A 48 -17.23 -10.38 -5.66
C GLY A 48 -15.78 -9.95 -5.50
N LEU A 49 -15.55 -8.66 -5.22
CA LEU A 49 -14.24 -8.06 -5.04
C LEU A 49 -14.01 -7.68 -3.57
N GLU A 50 -12.74 -7.61 -3.19
CA GLU A 50 -12.32 -7.06 -1.90
C GLU A 50 -12.00 -5.56 -2.05
N PRO A 51 -12.21 -4.74 -1.00
CA PRO A 51 -11.75 -3.36 -0.98
C PRO A 51 -10.22 -3.32 -0.92
N VAL A 52 -9.60 -2.62 -1.88
CA VAL A 52 -8.13 -2.61 -2.09
C VAL A 52 -7.48 -1.26 -1.79
N TYR A 53 -8.27 -0.19 -1.64
CA TYR A 53 -7.75 1.15 -1.45
C TYR A 53 -6.83 1.26 -0.22
N GLN A 54 -7.29 0.73 0.92
CA GLN A 54 -6.56 0.85 2.17
C GLN A 54 -5.25 0.05 2.17
N THR A 55 -5.26 -1.15 1.58
CA THR A 55 -4.07 -1.98 1.44
C THR A 55 -3.07 -1.36 0.47
N TYR A 56 -3.51 -0.80 -0.66
CA TYR A 56 -2.64 -0.03 -1.55
C TYR A 56 -1.93 1.11 -0.82
N LEU A 57 -2.66 1.88 0.01
CA LEU A 57 -2.07 2.99 0.79
C LEU A 57 -1.07 2.55 1.86
N GLU A 58 -1.10 1.28 2.27
CA GLU A 58 -0.16 0.67 3.21
C GLU A 58 1.06 0.04 2.49
N GLU A 59 1.01 -0.10 1.16
CA GLU A 59 2.12 -0.59 0.34
C GLU A 59 3.06 0.55 -0.08
N PHE A 60 4.30 0.20 -0.43
CA PHE A 60 5.35 1.17 -0.78
C PHE A 60 4.94 2.20 -1.85
N HIS A 61 4.23 1.75 -2.88
CA HIS A 61 3.77 2.66 -3.93
C HIS A 61 2.73 3.65 -3.40
N GLY A 62 1.70 3.17 -2.70
CA GLY A 62 0.66 4.03 -2.15
C GLY A 62 1.14 4.97 -1.05
N VAL A 63 2.00 4.50 -0.15
CA VAL A 63 2.66 5.37 0.85
C VAL A 63 3.43 6.49 0.15
N THR A 64 4.21 6.16 -0.89
CA THR A 64 4.98 7.15 -1.65
C THR A 64 4.06 8.14 -2.36
N THR A 65 3.02 7.68 -3.06
CA THR A 65 2.07 8.58 -3.73
C THR A 65 1.35 9.49 -2.74
N ARG A 66 0.93 8.95 -1.60
CA ARG A 66 0.30 9.73 -0.52
C ARG A 66 1.25 10.80 0.04
N LEU A 67 2.53 10.46 0.23
CA LEU A 67 3.52 11.43 0.68
C LEU A 67 3.74 12.55 -0.34
N TYR A 68 3.85 12.21 -1.63
CA TYR A 68 3.98 13.21 -2.70
C TYR A 68 2.77 14.13 -2.79
N ARG A 69 1.56 13.59 -2.62
CA ARG A 69 0.32 14.37 -2.57
C ARG A 69 0.32 15.41 -1.46
N ILE A 70 0.94 15.11 -0.31
CA ILE A 70 0.93 15.99 0.87
C ILE A 70 2.12 16.97 0.86
N VAL A 71 3.33 16.47 0.59
CA VAL A 71 4.58 17.23 0.82
C VAL A 71 5.03 17.97 -0.44
N THR A 72 4.85 17.37 -1.62
CA THR A 72 5.29 17.94 -2.90
C THR A 72 4.21 17.81 -3.97
N PRO A 73 3.01 18.41 -3.78
CA PRO A 73 1.84 18.18 -4.63
C PRO A 73 2.03 18.61 -6.09
N LEU A 74 2.98 19.51 -6.35
CA LEU A 74 3.32 19.98 -7.70
C LEU A 74 4.29 19.05 -8.45
N SER A 75 4.84 18.04 -7.77
CA SER A 75 5.72 17.03 -8.34
C SER A 75 4.98 15.70 -8.49
N SER A 76 5.06 15.10 -9.67
CA SER A 76 4.46 13.80 -9.94
C SER A 76 5.13 12.72 -9.10
N SER A 77 4.33 11.90 -8.41
CA SER A 77 4.85 10.74 -7.69
C SER A 77 5.54 9.79 -8.68
N PRO A 78 6.80 9.37 -8.40
CA PRO A 78 7.51 8.40 -9.22
C PRO A 78 7.03 6.97 -8.97
N ALA A 79 6.25 6.75 -7.90
CA ALA A 79 5.63 5.45 -7.61
C ALA A 79 4.50 5.14 -8.59
N ALA A 80 4.27 3.85 -8.79
CA ALA A 80 3.15 3.38 -9.60
C ALA A 80 1.81 3.71 -8.92
N VAL A 81 0.86 4.24 -9.69
CA VAL A 81 -0.53 4.44 -9.26
C VAL A 81 -1.45 3.42 -9.93
N CYS A 82 -2.72 3.39 -9.56
CA CYS A 82 -3.69 2.37 -10.00
C CYS A 82 -3.65 2.11 -11.51
N TYR A 83 -3.66 3.17 -12.33
CA TYR A 83 -3.66 3.03 -13.79
C TYR A 83 -2.33 2.57 -14.39
N ASP A 84 -1.19 2.73 -13.70
CA ASP A 84 0.10 2.27 -14.21
C ASP A 84 0.14 0.74 -14.27
N CYS A 85 -0.60 0.09 -13.35
CA CYS A 85 -0.76 -1.35 -13.32
C CYS A 85 -2.02 -1.81 -14.07
N HIS A 86 -3.18 -1.18 -13.86
CA HIS A 86 -4.48 -1.64 -14.38
C HIS A 86 -4.94 -1.00 -15.69
N THR A 87 -4.17 -0.07 -16.25
CA THR A 87 -4.57 0.85 -17.34
C THR A 87 -5.66 1.84 -16.92
N ALA A 88 -5.92 2.88 -17.74
CA ALA A 88 -6.93 3.91 -17.41
C ALA A 88 -8.31 3.65 -18.04
N HIS A 89 -8.36 3.25 -19.31
CA HIS A 89 -9.62 3.11 -20.07
C HIS A 89 -9.93 1.67 -20.50
N ASN A 90 -9.04 0.70 -20.23
CA ASN A 90 -9.24 -0.71 -20.57
C ASN A 90 -8.97 -1.60 -19.35
N VAL A 91 -9.55 -1.21 -18.21
CA VAL A 91 -9.40 -1.93 -16.94
C VAL A 91 -10.10 -3.28 -17.05
N GLN A 92 -9.33 -4.34 -16.90
CA GLN A 92 -9.81 -5.73 -16.98
C GLN A 92 -9.71 -6.42 -15.63
N ARG A 93 -10.46 -7.52 -15.45
CA ARG A 93 -10.31 -8.36 -14.25
C ARG A 93 -8.91 -8.97 -14.24
N VAL A 94 -8.36 -9.16 -13.05
CA VAL A 94 -7.01 -9.74 -12.86
C VAL A 94 -6.88 -11.14 -13.47
N SER A 95 -7.99 -11.90 -13.52
CA SER A 95 -8.06 -13.23 -14.12
C SER A 95 -8.08 -13.22 -15.65
N GLU A 96 -8.33 -12.08 -16.29
CA GLU A 96 -8.36 -12.04 -17.76
C GLU A 96 -6.95 -12.13 -18.33
N PRO A 97 -6.70 -12.97 -19.34
CA PRO A 97 -5.39 -13.09 -19.96
C PRO A 97 -4.85 -11.77 -20.51
N GLU A 98 -5.74 -10.87 -20.94
CA GLU A 98 -5.40 -9.55 -21.48
C GLU A 98 -5.18 -8.47 -20.41
N SER A 99 -5.36 -8.80 -19.14
CA SER A 99 -5.03 -7.89 -18.04
C SER A 99 -3.51 -7.72 -17.90
N THR A 100 -3.08 -6.48 -17.77
CA THR A 100 -1.68 -6.10 -17.49
C THR A 100 -1.21 -6.59 -16.12
N VAL A 101 -2.13 -6.87 -15.21
CA VAL A 101 -1.84 -7.45 -13.88
C VAL A 101 -2.13 -8.95 -13.81
N HIS A 102 -2.42 -9.60 -14.96
CA HIS A 102 -2.53 -11.05 -15.00
C HIS A 102 -1.23 -11.71 -14.51
N PRO A 103 -1.25 -12.82 -13.73
CA PRO A 103 -0.04 -13.41 -13.16
C PRO A 103 1.11 -13.66 -14.15
N THR A 104 0.79 -14.01 -15.40
CA THR A 104 1.80 -14.24 -16.45
C THR A 104 2.36 -12.96 -17.08
N LYS A 105 1.64 -11.83 -16.97
CA LYS A 105 2.03 -10.52 -17.53
C LYS A 105 2.57 -9.56 -16.46
N LEU A 106 2.29 -9.82 -15.18
CA LEU A 106 2.63 -8.96 -14.05
C LEU A 106 4.11 -8.56 -14.00
N LEU A 107 5.03 -9.51 -14.19
CA LEU A 107 6.47 -9.21 -14.19
C LEU A 107 6.85 -8.21 -15.30
N ALA A 108 6.22 -8.31 -16.47
CA ALA A 108 6.45 -7.36 -17.57
C ALA A 108 5.97 -5.96 -17.18
N THR A 109 4.82 -5.87 -16.51
CA THR A 109 4.29 -4.61 -15.98
C THR A 109 5.25 -3.99 -14.94
N CYS A 110 5.75 -4.78 -13.98
CA CYS A 110 6.76 -4.32 -13.01
C CYS A 110 8.03 -3.80 -13.70
N LYS A 111 8.49 -4.48 -14.78
CA LYS A 111 9.67 -4.10 -15.58
C LYS A 111 9.50 -2.80 -16.36
N THR A 112 8.32 -2.20 -16.39
CA THR A 112 8.14 -0.82 -16.89
C THR A 112 9.03 0.15 -16.13
N CYS A 113 9.12 -0.01 -14.81
CA CYS A 113 9.98 0.79 -13.93
C CYS A 113 11.19 -0.01 -13.40
N HIS A 114 10.98 -1.26 -12.97
CA HIS A 114 12.03 -2.11 -12.40
C HIS A 114 12.75 -2.93 -13.46
N LYS A 115 13.59 -2.29 -14.28
CA LYS A 115 14.24 -2.92 -15.44
C LYS A 115 15.05 -4.18 -15.11
N ALA A 116 15.67 -4.23 -13.92
CA ALA A 116 16.47 -5.35 -13.45
C ALA A 116 15.66 -6.42 -12.68
N ALA A 117 14.32 -6.33 -12.62
CA ALA A 117 13.49 -7.29 -11.88
C ALA A 117 13.66 -8.72 -12.42
N GLY A 118 14.08 -9.64 -11.55
CA GLY A 118 14.18 -11.07 -11.86
C GLY A 118 12.83 -11.80 -11.79
N ALA A 119 12.82 -13.09 -12.11
CA ALA A 119 11.61 -13.92 -12.13
C ALA A 119 10.84 -13.93 -10.78
N PHE A 120 11.56 -13.86 -9.66
CA PHE A 120 10.98 -13.87 -8.32
C PHE A 120 10.64 -12.47 -7.78
N PHE A 121 10.84 -11.40 -8.56
CA PHE A 121 10.57 -10.05 -8.08
C PHE A 121 9.09 -9.85 -7.71
N ALA A 122 8.19 -10.31 -8.58
CA ALA A 122 6.76 -10.17 -8.37
C ALA A 122 6.20 -11.06 -7.25
N THR A 123 6.92 -12.12 -6.85
CA THR A 123 6.42 -13.07 -5.83
C THR A 123 6.46 -12.49 -4.41
N GLY A 124 7.18 -11.38 -4.20
CA GLY A 124 7.19 -10.65 -2.93
C GLY A 124 6.00 -9.71 -2.75
N TRP A 125 5.21 -9.46 -3.79
CA TRP A 125 4.05 -8.57 -3.73
C TRP A 125 2.80 -9.33 -3.28
N THR A 126 1.97 -8.72 -2.43
CA THR A 126 0.82 -9.36 -1.77
C THR A 126 -0.52 -9.07 -2.43
N GLU A 127 -0.53 -8.68 -3.71
CA GLU A 127 -1.76 -8.51 -4.53
C GLU A 127 -2.82 -7.57 -3.91
N HIS A 128 -2.41 -6.48 -3.25
CA HIS A 128 -3.30 -5.59 -2.48
C HIS A 128 -4.11 -6.29 -1.39
N ARG A 129 -3.61 -7.40 -0.86
CA ARG A 129 -4.19 -8.11 0.28
C ARG A 129 -3.26 -8.01 1.48
N ARG A 130 -3.87 -7.92 2.67
CA ARG A 130 -3.12 -8.07 3.91
C ARG A 130 -2.66 -9.52 4.06
N PRO A 131 -1.39 -9.75 4.42
CA PRO A 131 -0.91 -11.09 4.74
C PRO A 131 -1.80 -11.75 5.80
N SER A 132 -2.16 -13.01 5.57
CA SER A 132 -2.96 -13.83 6.48
C SER A 132 -2.48 -15.29 6.43
N PRO A 133 -2.98 -16.17 7.32
CA PRO A 133 -2.66 -17.60 7.22
C PRO A 133 -3.02 -18.21 5.86
N GLN A 134 -4.03 -17.66 5.17
CA GLN A 134 -4.53 -18.12 3.87
C GLN A 134 -3.90 -17.41 2.66
N HIS A 135 -3.30 -16.22 2.86
CA HIS A 135 -2.74 -15.40 1.78
C HIS A 135 -1.36 -14.88 2.17
N ALA A 136 -0.34 -15.16 1.35
CA ALA A 136 1.05 -14.79 1.66
C ALA A 136 1.49 -15.29 3.07
N THR A 137 1.20 -16.56 3.37
CA THR A 137 1.42 -17.19 4.69
C THR A 137 2.84 -17.00 5.22
N LEU A 138 3.86 -17.06 4.34
CA LEU A 138 5.25 -16.81 4.74
C LEU A 138 5.44 -15.38 5.29
N VAL A 139 4.90 -14.37 4.60
CA VAL A 139 4.97 -12.97 5.03
C VAL A 139 4.22 -12.79 6.36
N TYR A 140 3.07 -13.45 6.51
CA TYR A 140 2.31 -13.44 7.76
C TYR A 140 3.11 -14.02 8.94
N LEU A 141 3.80 -15.15 8.76
CA LEU A 141 4.63 -15.75 9.80
C LEU A 141 5.83 -14.87 10.16
N VAL A 142 6.49 -14.25 9.16
CA VAL A 142 7.56 -13.28 9.38
C VAL A 142 7.05 -12.07 10.15
N GLN A 143 5.84 -11.60 9.84
CA GLN A 143 5.21 -10.49 10.56
C GLN A 143 4.97 -10.85 12.03
N ILE A 144 4.43 -12.04 12.33
CA ILE A 144 4.28 -12.52 13.72
C ILE A 144 5.63 -12.56 14.44
N PHE A 145 6.66 -13.10 13.78
CA PHE A 145 8.00 -13.18 14.35
C PHE A 145 8.51 -11.80 14.79
N TYR A 146 8.42 -10.79 13.93
CA TYR A 146 8.83 -9.43 14.28
C TYR A 146 7.93 -8.74 15.31
N TRP A 147 6.63 -9.04 15.30
CA TRP A 147 5.69 -8.58 16.33
C TRP A 147 6.02 -9.09 17.73
N ILE A 148 6.72 -10.23 17.85
CA ILE A 148 7.20 -10.76 19.12
C ILE A 148 8.61 -10.25 19.41
N LEU A 149 9.52 -10.35 18.43
CA LEU A 149 10.93 -10.04 18.61
C LEU A 149 11.17 -8.58 18.99
N ILE A 150 10.51 -7.63 18.31
CA ILE A 150 10.76 -6.19 18.51
C ILE A 150 10.32 -5.76 19.92
N PRO A 151 9.08 -6.01 20.38
CA PRO A 151 8.69 -5.64 21.75
C PRO A 151 9.49 -6.37 22.83
N ALA A 152 9.83 -7.65 22.62
CA ALA A 152 10.66 -8.39 23.56
C ALA A 152 12.05 -7.75 23.71
N THR A 153 12.69 -7.40 22.58
CA THR A 153 14.00 -6.74 22.58
C THR A 153 13.94 -5.38 23.27
N ILE A 154 12.95 -4.55 22.92
CA ILE A 154 12.75 -3.24 23.57
C ILE A 154 12.48 -3.39 25.06
N GLY A 155 11.65 -4.36 25.46
CA GLY A 155 11.32 -4.63 26.85
C GLY A 155 12.53 -5.06 27.68
N VAL A 156 13.37 -5.96 27.15
CA VAL A 156 14.63 -6.38 27.80
C VAL A 156 15.57 -5.20 27.95
N LEU A 157 15.77 -4.40 26.90
CA LEU A 157 16.64 -3.21 26.97
C LEU A 157 16.12 -2.19 27.99
N ALA A 158 14.82 -1.90 27.97
CA ALA A 158 14.19 -0.99 28.93
C ALA A 158 14.32 -1.49 30.38
N LEU A 159 14.19 -2.81 30.61
CA LEU A 159 14.40 -3.42 31.92
C LEU A 159 15.85 -3.28 32.38
N LEU A 160 16.83 -3.58 31.51
CA LEU A 160 18.25 -3.45 31.84
C LEU A 160 18.60 -2.00 32.19
N THR A 161 18.15 -1.04 31.39
CA THR A 161 18.35 0.38 31.68
C THR A 161 17.65 0.79 32.97
N GLY A 162 16.43 0.33 33.20
CA GLY A 162 15.69 0.63 34.44
C GLY A 162 16.39 0.09 35.68
N LEU A 163 16.90 -1.14 35.63
CA LEU A 163 17.65 -1.76 36.72
C LEU A 163 18.98 -1.06 36.98
N ASP A 164 19.69 -0.63 35.94
CA ASP A 164 20.94 0.13 36.07
C ASP A 164 20.70 1.49 36.73
N LEU A 165 19.70 2.25 36.25
CA LEU A 165 19.31 3.53 36.84
C LEU A 165 18.87 3.37 38.30
N TRP A 166 18.12 2.30 38.60
CA TRP A 166 17.73 1.96 39.97
C TRP A 166 18.96 1.67 40.85
N TYR A 167 19.88 0.84 40.39
CA TYR A 167 21.12 0.53 41.10
C TYR A 167 21.94 1.80 41.38
N PHE A 168 22.09 2.69 40.39
CA PHE A 168 22.77 3.96 40.58
C PHE A 168 22.07 4.86 41.62
N ALA A 169 20.75 4.95 41.58
CA ALA A 169 19.98 5.72 42.56
C ALA A 169 20.17 5.18 43.98
N VAL A 170 20.04 3.86 44.18
CA VAL A 170 20.24 3.20 45.46
C VAL A 170 21.68 3.37 45.97
N LYS A 171 22.70 3.21 45.12
CA LYS A 171 24.11 3.39 45.52
C LYS A 171 24.42 4.85 45.89
N LYS A 172 23.92 5.82 45.12
CA LYS A 172 24.15 7.25 45.38
C LYS A 172 23.43 7.74 46.64
N TRP A 173 22.28 7.15 46.98
CA TRP A 173 21.44 7.61 48.10
C TRP A 173 21.59 6.73 49.36
N GLY A 174 22.05 5.48 49.24
CA GLY A 174 22.34 4.57 50.34
C GLY A 174 23.76 4.61 50.88
N GLY A 175 24.68 5.31 50.20
CA GLY A 175 26.10 5.45 50.60
C GLY A 175 26.45 6.71 51.42
N ARG A 176 25.46 7.38 52.02
CA ARG A 176 25.68 8.47 53.00
C ARG A 176 25.24 8.01 54.39
N ALA A 177 26.04 7.15 55.00
CA ALA A 177 26.12 6.93 56.45
C ALA A 177 27.59 6.69 56.78
#